data_AF-A0A1V5VGI3-F1
#
_entry.id   AF-A0A1V5VGI3-F1
#
_cell.length_a   1.000
_cell.length_b   1.000
_cell.length_c   1.000
_cell.angle_alpha   90.00
_cell.angle_beta   90.00
_cell.angle_gamma   90.00
#
_symmetry.space_group_name_H-M   'P 1'
#
loop_
_entity.id
_entity.type
_entity.pdbx_description
1 polymer ?
#
loop_
_entity_poly.entity_id
_entity_poly.type
_entity_poly.pdbx_seq_one_letter_code
_entity_poly.pdbx_strand_id
1 'polypeptide(L)'
;MQERVENGALIFDLDEPLAGRPVKDIYLPNAYCSILKRVVSNIFSLREDGGLDLVIATVGKCKCDGMRNIASWLERTTDIPILKVENDNAKGAGFPISRSGLPLLKKMELIVNSVFAPLPDGLTLEECAPKCGFWGVPPYDFGILELFPDETHIFGWTRCMENKTPADIEMECEVASGVPTVFFTQSFCQKSAFAYNLAREHGGLYVEVDKMMSHSTRAKIEAFLEFNLGWRGKR
;
A
#
# COMPACT_ATOMS: atom_id res chain seq x y z
N MET A 1 -12.71 -12.30 -15.09
CA MET A 1 -12.98 -10.95 -14.52
C MET A 1 -13.60 -10.04 -15.54
N GLN A 2 -12.95 -9.83 -16.69
CA GLN A 2 -13.48 -9.00 -17.78
C GLN A 2 -14.91 -9.40 -18.21
N GLU A 3 -15.15 -10.69 -18.46
CA GLU A 3 -16.50 -11.21 -18.74
C GLU A 3 -17.54 -10.91 -17.65
N ARG A 4 -17.15 -10.93 -16.36
CA ARG A 4 -18.07 -10.60 -15.25
C ARG A 4 -18.42 -9.12 -15.24
N VAL A 5 -17.45 -8.25 -15.52
CA VAL A 5 -17.65 -6.81 -15.66
C VAL A 5 -18.52 -6.49 -16.87
N GLU A 6 -18.25 -7.14 -18.00
CA GLU A 6 -19.06 -7.02 -19.23
C GLU A 6 -20.51 -7.47 -18.99
N ASN A 7 -20.72 -8.45 -18.12
CA ASN A 7 -22.04 -8.91 -17.67
C ASN A 7 -22.65 -8.07 -16.52
N GLY A 8 -22.07 -6.91 -16.19
CA GLY A 8 -22.64 -5.95 -15.23
C GLY A 8 -22.33 -6.22 -13.76
N ALA A 9 -21.34 -7.05 -13.43
CA ALA A 9 -20.92 -7.26 -12.04
C ALA A 9 -20.38 -5.96 -11.41
N LEU A 10 -20.80 -5.70 -10.17
CA LEU A 10 -20.26 -4.62 -9.36
C LEU A 10 -18.96 -5.06 -8.69
N ILE A 11 -17.90 -4.27 -8.86
CA ILE A 11 -16.60 -4.51 -8.21
C ILE A 11 -16.46 -3.55 -7.04
N PHE A 12 -16.19 -4.11 -5.87
CA PHE A 12 -15.84 -3.35 -4.68
C PHE A 12 -14.37 -3.58 -4.35
N ASP A 13 -13.62 -2.49 -4.15
CA ASP A 13 -12.33 -2.57 -3.48
C ASP A 13 -12.58 -2.74 -1.98
N LEU A 14 -12.25 -3.91 -1.46
CA LEU A 14 -12.44 -4.24 -0.05
C LEU A 14 -11.42 -3.55 0.86
N ASP A 15 -10.30 -3.06 0.30
CA ASP A 15 -9.29 -2.28 1.03
C ASP A 15 -9.78 -0.83 1.29
N GLU A 16 -10.83 -0.34 0.59
CA GLU A 16 -11.36 1.03 0.67
C GLU A 16 -12.61 1.16 1.58
N PRO A 17 -12.89 2.35 2.15
CA PRO A 17 -14.12 2.58 2.90
C PRO A 17 -15.34 2.46 1.98
N LEU A 18 -16.31 1.63 2.35
CA LEU A 18 -17.60 1.56 1.65
C LEU A 18 -18.60 2.49 2.32
N ALA A 19 -19.28 3.32 1.52
CA ALA A 19 -20.27 4.28 2.02
C ALA A 19 -21.35 3.58 2.87
N GLY A 20 -21.63 4.15 4.05
CA GLY A 20 -22.63 3.61 4.98
C GLY A 20 -22.22 2.33 5.72
N ARG A 21 -20.98 1.85 5.56
CA ARG A 21 -20.50 0.59 6.16
C ARG A 21 -19.31 0.84 7.07
N PRO A 22 -19.54 1.15 8.37
CA PRO A 22 -18.45 1.34 9.32
C PRO A 22 -17.71 0.02 9.59
N VAL A 23 -16.41 0.11 9.86
CA VAL A 23 -15.57 -1.07 10.16
C VAL A 23 -15.98 -1.68 11.50
N LYS A 24 -16.36 -2.96 11.48
CA LYS A 24 -16.64 -3.80 12.65
C LYS A 24 -15.37 -4.54 13.08
N ASP A 25 -14.75 -4.11 14.17
CA ASP A 25 -13.52 -4.70 14.71
C ASP A 25 -13.80 -5.91 15.63
N ILE A 26 -14.54 -6.89 15.13
CA ILE A 26 -14.98 -8.07 15.89
C ILE A 26 -14.49 -9.40 15.30
N TYR A 27 -14.05 -9.37 14.04
CA TYR A 27 -13.73 -10.58 13.28
C TYR A 27 -12.27 -11.00 13.41
N LEU A 28 -11.37 -10.03 13.65
CA LEU A 28 -9.93 -10.25 13.71
C LEU A 28 -9.35 -9.74 15.03
N PRO A 29 -8.28 -10.37 15.55
CA PRO A 29 -7.55 -9.86 16.70
C PRO A 29 -6.96 -8.45 16.47
N ASN A 30 -6.60 -7.78 17.56
CA ASN A 30 -5.91 -6.48 17.51
C ASN A 30 -4.59 -6.51 16.73
N ALA A 31 -3.93 -7.67 16.66
CA ALA A 31 -2.67 -7.86 15.94
C ALA A 31 -2.82 -8.00 14.40
N TYR A 32 -3.89 -7.45 13.82
CA TYR A 32 -4.08 -7.33 12.36
C TYR A 32 -4.10 -5.86 11.96
N CYS A 33 -3.51 -5.55 10.80
CA CYS A 33 -3.51 -4.19 10.30
C CYS A 33 -4.93 -3.70 9.96
N SER A 34 -5.11 -2.39 10.03
CA SER A 34 -6.40 -1.74 9.84
C SER A 34 -7.02 -1.95 8.45
N ILE A 35 -6.20 -2.15 7.40
CA ILE A 35 -6.69 -2.54 6.07
C ILE A 35 -7.31 -3.93 6.09
N LEU A 36 -6.67 -4.95 6.68
CA LEU A 36 -7.24 -6.30 6.73
C LEU A 36 -8.51 -6.37 7.60
N LYS A 37 -8.57 -5.59 8.68
CA LYS A 37 -9.79 -5.43 9.49
C LYS A 37 -10.93 -4.83 8.66
N ARG A 38 -10.64 -3.81 7.86
CA ARG A 38 -11.60 -3.21 6.93
C ARG A 38 -12.06 -4.21 5.86
N VAL A 39 -11.13 -4.94 5.23
CA VAL A 39 -11.45 -5.97 4.22
C VAL A 39 -12.45 -6.97 4.76
N VAL A 40 -12.18 -7.53 5.94
CA VAL A 40 -13.08 -8.53 6.54
C VAL A 40 -14.43 -7.91 6.92
N SER A 41 -14.42 -6.69 7.48
CA SER A 41 -15.68 -5.99 7.78
C SER A 41 -16.52 -5.74 6.53
N ASN A 42 -15.91 -5.30 5.43
CA ASN A 42 -16.58 -5.03 4.17
C ASN A 42 -17.18 -6.32 3.59
N ILE A 43 -16.46 -7.44 3.65
CA ILE A 43 -16.96 -8.76 3.23
C ILE A 43 -18.24 -9.13 3.98
N PHE A 44 -18.23 -9.05 5.31
CA PHE A 44 -19.43 -9.40 6.10
C PHE A 44 -20.57 -8.42 5.90
N SER A 45 -20.30 -7.12 5.80
CA SER A 45 -21.35 -6.13 5.52
C SER A 45 -22.00 -6.34 4.15
N LEU A 46 -21.23 -6.58 3.09
CA LEU A 46 -21.78 -6.85 1.75
C LEU A 46 -22.57 -8.16 1.72
N ARG A 47 -22.11 -9.19 2.45
CA ARG A 47 -22.84 -10.45 2.60
C ARG A 47 -24.17 -10.27 3.34
N GLU A 48 -24.17 -9.53 4.45
CA GLU A 48 -25.39 -9.22 5.22
C GLU A 48 -26.44 -8.49 4.37
N ASP A 49 -25.99 -7.63 3.45
CA ASP A 49 -26.84 -6.92 2.49
C ASP A 49 -27.32 -7.81 1.32
N GLY A 50 -26.87 -9.08 1.24
CA GLY A 50 -27.19 -10.02 0.17
C GLY A 50 -26.47 -9.73 -1.16
N GLY A 51 -25.41 -8.91 -1.15
CA GLY A 51 -24.76 -8.37 -2.34
C GLY A 51 -23.34 -8.88 -2.60
N LEU A 52 -22.95 -10.04 -2.05
CA LEU A 52 -21.59 -10.58 -2.21
C LEU A 52 -21.58 -11.99 -2.81
N ASP A 53 -21.23 -12.09 -4.09
CA ASP A 53 -21.18 -13.36 -4.82
C ASP A 53 -19.81 -14.05 -4.82
N LEU A 54 -18.73 -13.26 -4.70
CA LEU A 54 -17.36 -13.74 -4.85
C LEU A 54 -16.38 -12.76 -4.19
N VAL A 55 -15.41 -13.29 -3.47
CA VAL A 55 -14.23 -12.53 -3.03
C VAL A 55 -13.01 -13.01 -3.82
N ILE A 56 -12.31 -12.08 -4.47
CA ILE A 56 -11.02 -12.35 -5.11
C ILE A 56 -9.94 -11.83 -4.17
N ALA A 57 -9.23 -12.74 -3.52
CA ALA A 57 -8.24 -12.43 -2.51
C ALA A 57 -6.83 -12.58 -3.07
N THR A 58 -6.09 -11.48 -3.19
CA THR A 58 -4.65 -11.53 -3.42
C THR A 58 -3.95 -12.00 -2.15
N VAL A 59 -3.20 -13.09 -2.23
CA VAL A 59 -2.59 -13.76 -1.06
C VAL A 59 -1.10 -14.00 -1.22
N GLY A 60 -0.42 -14.32 -0.11
CA GLY A 60 0.96 -14.77 -0.14
C GLY A 60 1.93 -13.66 -0.53
N LYS A 61 2.92 -13.99 -1.37
CA LYS A 61 4.07 -13.13 -1.67
C LYS A 61 3.69 -11.79 -2.29
N CYS A 62 2.59 -11.74 -3.04
CA CYS A 62 2.16 -10.53 -3.73
C CYS A 62 1.39 -9.54 -2.84
N LYS A 63 1.01 -9.90 -1.60
CA LYS A 63 0.33 -8.98 -0.67
C LYS A 63 0.84 -9.19 0.76
N CYS A 64 0.29 -10.17 1.47
CA CYS A 64 0.74 -10.59 2.79
C CYS A 64 0.13 -11.95 3.18
N ASP A 65 0.78 -12.63 4.13
CA ASP A 65 0.26 -13.86 4.75
C ASP A 65 -0.96 -13.60 5.63
N GLY A 66 -1.16 -12.36 6.09
CA GLY A 66 -2.38 -11.96 6.79
C GLY A 66 -3.64 -12.24 5.95
N MET A 67 -3.64 -11.87 4.67
CA MET A 67 -4.77 -12.16 3.77
C MET A 67 -4.89 -13.65 3.45
N ARG A 68 -3.77 -14.39 3.36
CA ARG A 68 -3.79 -15.86 3.18
C ARG A 68 -4.53 -16.55 4.33
N ASN A 69 -4.26 -16.14 5.56
CA ASN A 69 -4.90 -16.68 6.75
C ASN A 69 -6.39 -16.33 6.81
N ILE A 70 -6.73 -15.07 6.48
CA ILE A 70 -8.13 -14.61 6.40
C ILE A 70 -8.92 -15.40 5.35
N ALA A 71 -8.39 -15.53 4.13
CA ALA A 71 -9.05 -16.28 3.06
C ALA A 71 -9.31 -17.73 3.46
N SER A 72 -8.32 -18.39 4.07
CA SER A 72 -8.45 -19.78 4.54
C SER A 72 -9.41 -19.94 5.72
N TRP A 73 -9.65 -18.87 6.49
CA TRP A 73 -10.68 -18.85 7.52
C TRP A 73 -12.07 -18.67 6.91
N LEU A 74 -12.24 -17.69 6.01
CA LEU A 74 -13.51 -17.41 5.33
C LEU A 74 -14.03 -18.64 4.56
N GLU A 75 -13.17 -19.36 3.85
CA GLU A 75 -13.51 -20.60 3.13
C GLU A 75 -14.11 -21.68 4.04
N ARG A 76 -13.75 -21.71 5.33
CA ARG A 76 -14.19 -22.73 6.29
C ARG A 76 -15.39 -22.31 7.13
N THR A 77 -15.66 -21.02 7.22
CA THR A 77 -16.65 -20.47 8.15
C THR A 77 -17.81 -19.76 7.47
N THR A 78 -17.73 -19.56 6.15
CA THR A 78 -18.76 -18.88 5.37
C THR A 78 -19.10 -19.68 4.11
N ASP A 79 -20.23 -19.34 3.52
CA ASP A 79 -20.69 -19.81 2.21
C ASP A 79 -20.18 -18.92 1.05
N ILE A 80 -19.39 -17.89 1.34
CA ILE A 80 -18.87 -16.97 0.33
C ILE A 80 -17.82 -17.69 -0.51
N PRO A 81 -17.95 -17.73 -1.84
CA PRO A 81 -16.88 -18.21 -2.70
C PRO A 81 -15.64 -17.32 -2.58
N ILE A 82 -14.49 -17.92 -2.25
CA ILE A 82 -13.19 -17.23 -2.16
C ILE A 82 -12.29 -17.74 -3.29
N LEU A 83 -11.86 -16.85 -4.18
CA LEU A 83 -10.84 -17.12 -5.18
C LEU A 83 -9.51 -16.52 -4.72
N LYS A 84 -8.60 -17.36 -4.24
CA LYS A 84 -7.23 -16.96 -3.90
C LYS A 84 -6.41 -16.81 -5.19
N VAL A 85 -5.75 -15.67 -5.34
CA VAL A 85 -4.91 -15.36 -6.50
C VAL A 85 -3.53 -14.88 -6.04
N GLU A 86 -2.51 -15.20 -6.83
CA GLU A 86 -1.13 -14.74 -6.63
C GLU A 86 -0.64 -14.09 -7.93
N ASN A 87 0.22 -13.08 -7.80
CA ASN A 87 0.88 -12.45 -8.95
C ASN A 87 2.35 -12.87 -8.97
N ASP A 88 2.66 -13.80 -9.87
CA ASP A 88 4.00 -14.37 -10.07
C ASP A 88 4.77 -13.72 -11.23
N ASN A 89 4.33 -12.54 -11.69
CA ASN A 89 5.06 -11.81 -12.73
C ASN A 89 6.49 -11.54 -12.26
N ALA A 90 7.45 -12.03 -13.04
CA ALA A 90 8.88 -11.77 -12.84
C ALA A 90 9.41 -10.69 -13.81
N LYS A 91 8.68 -10.39 -14.88
CA LYS A 91 9.08 -9.36 -15.86
C LYS A 91 8.44 -8.03 -15.46
N GLY A 92 9.29 -7.08 -15.06
CA GLY A 92 8.89 -5.73 -14.70
C GLY A 92 8.31 -4.92 -15.86
N ALA A 93 7.30 -4.10 -15.55
CA ALA A 93 6.73 -3.10 -16.46
C ALA A 93 7.42 -1.73 -16.38
N GLY A 94 8.38 -1.56 -15.44
CA GLY A 94 9.04 -0.30 -15.16
C GLY A 94 8.35 0.51 -14.05
N PHE A 95 9.05 1.52 -13.53
CA PHE A 95 8.57 2.35 -12.42
C PHE A 95 8.85 3.86 -12.60
N PRO A 96 8.40 4.48 -13.71
CA PRO A 96 8.66 5.90 -14.01
C PRO A 96 8.02 6.89 -13.02
N ILE A 97 6.88 6.58 -12.41
CA ILE A 97 6.18 7.41 -11.43
C ILE A 97 7.01 7.49 -10.15
N SER A 98 7.52 6.36 -9.66
CA SER A 98 8.35 6.30 -8.44
C SER A 98 9.61 7.19 -8.48
N ARG A 99 10.16 7.46 -9.68
CA ARG A 99 11.37 8.29 -9.89
C ARG A 99 11.10 9.69 -10.47
N SER A 100 9.84 10.03 -10.68
CA SER A 100 9.46 11.32 -11.28
C SER A 100 9.56 12.47 -10.27
N GLY A 101 9.45 13.71 -10.74
CA GLY A 101 9.31 14.89 -9.87
C GLY A 101 7.87 15.20 -9.43
N LEU A 102 6.91 14.28 -9.60
CA LEU A 102 5.51 14.50 -9.18
C LEU A 102 5.38 14.56 -7.65
N PRO A 103 4.39 15.30 -7.10
CA PRO A 103 4.08 15.26 -5.68
C PRO A 103 3.88 13.82 -5.17
N LEU A 104 4.44 13.50 -4.00
CA LEU A 104 4.41 12.13 -3.46
C LEU A 104 2.99 11.56 -3.34
N LEU A 105 2.03 12.37 -2.88
CA LEU A 105 0.61 12.01 -2.87
C LEU A 105 0.14 11.59 -4.26
N LYS A 106 0.45 12.38 -5.29
CA LYS A 106 0.03 12.12 -6.66
C LYS A 106 0.67 10.85 -7.22
N LYS A 107 1.94 10.59 -6.90
CA LYS A 107 2.62 9.34 -7.26
C LYS A 107 1.89 8.13 -6.68
N MET A 108 1.57 8.16 -5.38
CA MET A 108 0.86 7.08 -4.69
C MET A 108 -0.51 6.83 -5.32
N GLU A 109 -1.30 7.89 -5.56
CA GLU A 109 -2.60 7.79 -6.22
C GLU A 109 -2.50 7.13 -7.60
N LEU A 110 -1.55 7.55 -8.43
CA LEU A 110 -1.37 6.99 -9.78
C LEU A 110 -1.00 5.51 -9.71
N ILE A 111 -0.10 5.13 -8.81
CA ILE A 111 0.34 3.74 -8.64
C ILE A 111 -0.82 2.86 -8.16
N VAL A 112 -1.56 3.29 -7.12
CA VAL A 112 -2.71 2.53 -6.59
C VAL A 112 -3.82 2.43 -7.64
N ASN A 113 -4.17 3.53 -8.30
CA ASN A 113 -5.19 3.52 -9.36
C ASN A 113 -4.79 2.64 -10.55
N SER A 114 -3.49 2.45 -10.79
CA SER A 114 -3.00 1.58 -11.88
C SER A 114 -3.35 0.10 -11.72
N VAL A 115 -3.85 -0.31 -10.56
CA VAL A 115 -4.38 -1.65 -10.33
C VAL A 115 -5.73 -1.83 -11.04
N PHE A 116 -6.55 -0.77 -11.10
CA PHE A 116 -7.87 -0.77 -11.73
C PHE A 116 -7.84 -0.27 -13.16
N ALA A 117 -7.10 0.82 -13.39
CA ALA A 117 -6.98 1.50 -14.68
C ALA A 117 -5.51 1.46 -15.11
N PRO A 118 -5.11 0.51 -15.99
CA PRO A 118 -3.73 0.38 -16.43
C PRO A 118 -3.15 1.70 -16.91
N LEU A 119 -1.89 1.95 -16.57
CA LEU A 119 -1.16 3.11 -17.08
C LEU A 119 -0.98 2.96 -18.60
N PRO A 120 -0.88 4.07 -19.35
CA PRO A 120 -0.58 4.00 -20.77
C PRO A 120 0.72 3.24 -21.05
N ASP A 121 0.70 2.40 -22.08
CA ASP A 121 1.89 1.70 -22.54
C ASP A 121 2.98 2.71 -22.93
N GLY A 122 4.18 2.52 -22.40
CA GLY A 122 5.31 3.41 -22.66
C GLY A 122 5.21 4.78 -21.99
N LEU A 123 4.44 4.92 -20.90
CA LEU A 123 4.44 6.15 -20.09
C LEU A 123 5.87 6.56 -19.72
N THR A 124 6.31 7.69 -20.26
CA THR A 124 7.58 8.34 -19.89
C THR A 124 7.30 9.57 -19.05
N LEU A 125 7.85 9.60 -17.84
CA LEU A 125 7.91 10.81 -17.01
C LEU A 125 9.36 11.27 -16.93
N GLU A 126 9.56 12.58 -16.82
CA GLU A 126 10.90 13.12 -16.54
C GLU A 126 11.37 12.61 -15.18
N GLU A 127 12.50 11.91 -15.19
CA GLU A 127 13.14 11.43 -13.98
C GLU A 127 13.85 12.59 -13.27
N CYS A 128 13.73 12.64 -11.94
CA CYS A 128 14.49 13.58 -11.11
C CYS A 128 15.50 12.85 -10.22
N ALA A 129 16.47 13.60 -9.68
CA ALA A 129 17.32 13.07 -8.61
C ALA A 129 16.55 13.08 -7.28
N PRO A 130 16.62 12.02 -6.46
CA PRO A 130 15.90 11.96 -5.19
C PRO A 130 16.51 12.93 -4.17
N LYS A 131 15.67 13.80 -3.61
CA LYS A 131 16.02 14.55 -2.37
C LYS A 131 15.69 13.73 -1.13
N CYS A 132 14.64 12.92 -1.20
CA CYS A 132 14.14 12.11 -0.10
C CYS A 132 13.65 10.76 -0.64
N GLY A 133 13.56 9.76 0.24
CA GLY A 133 12.91 8.49 -0.03
C GLY A 133 11.66 8.30 0.82
N PHE A 134 10.65 7.68 0.23
CA PHE A 134 9.53 7.08 0.94
C PHE A 134 9.50 5.59 0.61
N TRP A 135 9.88 4.75 1.58
CA TRP A 135 9.77 3.30 1.48
C TRP A 135 8.48 2.87 2.17
N GLY A 136 7.64 2.04 1.54
CA GLY A 136 6.51 1.47 2.25
C GLY A 136 5.43 0.81 1.40
N VAL A 137 4.31 0.56 2.07
CA VAL A 137 3.02 0.18 1.49
C VAL A 137 2.11 1.42 1.41
N PRO A 138 1.03 1.41 0.60
CA PRO A 138 0.05 2.49 0.60
C PRO A 138 -0.49 2.75 2.03
N PRO A 139 -0.41 4.00 2.54
CA PRO A 139 -0.98 4.36 3.82
C PRO A 139 -2.50 4.18 3.85
N TYR A 140 -3.07 3.92 5.02
CA TYR A 140 -4.53 3.96 5.18
C TYR A 140 -5.07 5.38 4.98
N ASP A 141 -4.30 6.37 5.44
CA ASP A 141 -4.54 7.80 5.24
C ASP A 141 -3.38 8.40 4.45
N PHE A 142 -3.67 8.87 3.24
CA PHE A 142 -2.65 9.43 2.34
C PHE A 142 -2.18 10.83 2.76
N GLY A 143 -2.81 11.49 3.75
CA GLY A 143 -2.41 12.82 4.21
C GLY A 143 -0.96 12.89 4.73
N ILE A 144 -0.38 11.76 5.17
CA ILE A 144 1.04 11.67 5.53
C ILE A 144 1.98 12.03 4.36
N LEU A 145 1.56 11.78 3.12
CA LEU A 145 2.38 11.95 1.92
C LEU A 145 2.55 13.44 1.56
N GLU A 146 1.69 14.31 2.07
CA GLU A 146 1.76 15.76 1.85
C GLU A 146 2.93 16.42 2.57
N LEU A 147 3.50 15.74 3.57
CA LEU A 147 4.65 16.24 4.34
C LEU A 147 5.93 16.30 3.51
N PHE A 148 6.00 15.57 2.39
CA PHE A 148 7.23 15.33 1.65
C PHE A 148 7.42 16.31 0.49
N PRO A 149 8.68 16.63 0.12
CA PRO A 149 8.98 17.37 -1.11
C PRO A 149 8.61 16.54 -2.35
N ASP A 150 8.45 17.21 -3.48
CA ASP A 150 8.01 16.57 -4.73
C ASP A 150 9.08 15.61 -5.29
N GLU A 151 10.36 15.89 -5.08
CA GLU A 151 11.50 15.04 -5.46
C GLU A 151 11.71 13.85 -4.49
N THR A 152 10.65 13.39 -3.83
CA THR A 152 10.66 12.17 -3.02
C THR A 152 10.45 10.95 -3.90
N HIS A 153 11.42 10.04 -3.93
CA HIS A 153 11.28 8.79 -4.66
C HIS A 153 10.54 7.74 -3.82
N ILE A 154 9.75 6.90 -4.49
CA ILE A 154 9.06 5.77 -3.85
C ILE A 154 9.94 4.51 -3.93
N PHE A 155 10.12 3.85 -2.79
CA PHE A 155 10.80 2.56 -2.63
C PHE A 155 9.83 1.53 -2.01
N GLY A 156 10.30 0.29 -1.89
CA GLY A 156 9.56 -0.78 -1.22
C GLY A 156 8.41 -1.34 -2.05
N TRP A 157 7.41 -1.91 -1.36
CA TRP A 157 6.34 -2.67 -2.00
C TRP A 157 5.50 -1.83 -2.97
N THR A 158 5.25 -0.54 -2.68
CA THR A 158 4.54 0.35 -3.62
C THR A 158 5.26 0.46 -4.97
N ARG A 159 6.59 0.52 -5.00
CA ARG A 159 7.35 0.52 -6.27
C ARG A 159 7.22 -0.82 -7.00
N CYS A 160 7.20 -1.92 -6.26
CA CYS A 160 6.97 -3.26 -6.83
C CYS A 160 5.58 -3.37 -7.47
N MET A 161 4.56 -2.72 -6.88
CA MET A 161 3.23 -2.62 -7.49
C MET A 161 3.24 -1.86 -8.81
N GLU A 162 3.95 -0.73 -8.87
CA GLU A 162 4.11 0.04 -10.10
C GLU A 162 4.76 -0.83 -11.20
N ASN A 163 5.84 -1.52 -10.83
CA ASN A 163 6.58 -2.43 -11.71
C ASN A 163 5.79 -3.71 -12.09
N LYS A 164 4.59 -3.92 -11.53
CA LYS A 164 3.75 -5.11 -11.73
C LYS A 164 4.38 -6.42 -11.26
N THR A 165 5.37 -6.35 -10.36
CA THR A 165 6.09 -7.48 -9.76
C THR A 165 6.02 -7.43 -8.22
N PRO A 166 4.82 -7.46 -7.61
CA PRO A 166 4.64 -7.20 -6.16
C PRO A 166 5.30 -8.24 -5.23
N ALA A 167 5.82 -9.35 -5.75
CA ALA A 167 6.56 -10.37 -5.03
C ALA A 167 8.10 -10.22 -5.15
N ASP A 168 8.58 -9.17 -5.81
CA ASP A 168 10.00 -8.90 -6.04
C ASP A 168 10.69 -8.36 -4.78
N ILE A 169 11.23 -9.28 -3.98
CA ILE A 169 11.91 -8.95 -2.72
C ILE A 169 13.21 -8.17 -2.97
N GLU A 170 13.92 -8.45 -4.06
CA GLU A 170 15.16 -7.75 -4.38
C GLU A 170 14.87 -6.26 -4.62
N MET A 171 13.87 -5.97 -5.47
CA MET A 171 13.40 -4.60 -5.68
C MET A 171 12.81 -3.99 -4.41
N GLU A 172 12.12 -4.74 -3.55
CA GLU A 172 11.59 -4.19 -2.30
C GLU A 172 12.71 -3.75 -1.33
N CYS A 173 13.85 -4.44 -1.34
CA CYS A 173 15.03 -4.12 -0.53
C CYS A 173 15.88 -2.98 -1.10
N GLU A 174 15.76 -2.66 -2.40
CA GLU A 174 16.55 -1.60 -3.00
C GLU A 174 16.16 -0.21 -2.46
N VAL A 175 17.11 0.45 -1.78
CA VAL A 175 16.99 1.84 -1.32
C VAL A 175 18.18 2.64 -1.82
N ALA A 176 17.96 3.89 -2.22
CA ALA A 176 19.05 4.76 -2.67
C ALA A 176 20.00 5.10 -1.53
N SER A 177 21.29 4.78 -1.70
CA SER A 177 22.32 5.09 -0.70
C SER A 177 22.50 6.60 -0.53
N GLY A 178 22.63 7.05 0.72
CA GLY A 178 22.82 8.46 1.06
C GLY A 178 21.57 9.35 0.93
N VAL A 179 20.42 8.78 0.54
CA VAL A 179 19.14 9.51 0.45
C VAL A 179 18.38 9.37 1.78
N PRO A 180 18.07 10.48 2.47
CA PRO A 180 17.26 10.44 3.68
C PRO A 180 15.89 9.83 3.39
N THR A 181 15.60 8.68 4.00
CA THR A 181 14.42 7.87 3.67
C THR A 181 13.55 7.63 4.89
N VAL A 182 12.24 7.86 4.74
CA VAL A 182 11.22 7.45 5.71
C VAL A 182 10.70 6.07 5.32
N PHE A 183 10.78 5.13 6.26
CA PHE A 183 10.32 3.75 6.14
C PHE A 183 8.98 3.61 6.84
N PHE A 184 7.91 3.62 6.06
CA PHE A 184 6.54 3.63 6.54
C PHE A 184 5.93 2.23 6.52
N THR A 185 5.24 1.89 7.60
CA THR A 185 4.30 0.77 7.64
C THR A 185 3.01 1.11 8.37
N GLN A 186 1.93 0.43 7.99
CA GLN A 186 0.77 0.36 8.85
C GLN A 186 1.05 -0.51 10.07
N SER A 187 0.43 -0.19 11.21
CA SER A 187 0.54 -1.04 12.41
C SER A 187 0.14 -2.47 12.12
N PHE A 188 0.92 -3.41 12.65
CA PHE A 188 0.76 -4.87 12.43
C PHE A 188 0.89 -5.31 10.97
N CYS A 189 1.50 -4.50 10.10
CA CYS A 189 1.86 -4.93 8.76
C CYS A 189 3.06 -5.90 8.82
N GLN A 190 3.01 -6.99 8.06
CA GLN A 190 4.11 -7.96 8.00
C GLN A 190 5.39 -7.38 7.35
N LYS A 191 5.27 -6.28 6.60
CA LYS A 191 6.41 -5.54 6.04
C LYS A 191 7.19 -4.72 7.07
N SER A 192 6.70 -4.63 8.32
CA SER A 192 7.39 -3.96 9.43
C SER A 192 8.81 -4.47 9.66
N ALA A 193 9.05 -5.77 9.50
CA ALA A 193 10.39 -6.34 9.62
C ALA A 193 11.35 -5.79 8.56
N PHE A 194 10.90 -5.64 7.30
CA PHE A 194 11.70 -5.03 6.24
C PHE A 194 11.96 -3.56 6.52
N ALA A 195 10.89 -2.81 6.80
CA ALA A 195 10.95 -1.39 7.09
C ALA A 195 11.92 -1.06 8.22
N TYR A 196 11.83 -1.81 9.33
CA TYR A 196 12.64 -1.60 10.52
C TYR A 196 14.13 -1.88 10.26
N ASN A 197 14.46 -2.99 9.58
CA ASN A 197 15.84 -3.35 9.33
C ASN A 197 16.48 -2.44 8.27
N LEU A 198 15.77 -2.17 7.16
CA LEU A 198 16.26 -1.25 6.13
C LEU A 198 16.45 0.18 6.68
N ALA A 199 15.56 0.66 7.55
CA ALA A 199 15.75 1.94 8.21
C ALA A 199 17.05 1.99 9.01
N ARG A 200 17.41 0.91 9.70
CA ARG A 200 18.67 0.83 10.47
C ARG A 200 19.89 0.75 9.56
N GLU A 201 19.82 -0.04 8.50
CA GLU A 201 20.90 -0.22 7.54
C GLU A 201 21.22 1.07 6.77
N HIS A 202 20.19 1.83 6.42
CA HIS A 202 20.32 3.06 5.62
C HIS A 202 20.28 4.35 6.44
N GLY A 203 20.23 4.27 7.78
CA GLY A 203 20.13 5.45 8.64
C GLY A 203 18.85 6.28 8.44
N GLY A 204 17.76 5.64 8.04
CA GLY A 204 16.46 6.27 7.81
C GLY A 204 15.56 6.33 9.04
N LEU A 205 14.38 6.91 8.86
CA LEU A 205 13.35 7.01 9.90
C LEU A 205 12.30 5.92 9.71
N TYR A 206 12.23 4.95 10.64
CA TYR A 206 11.10 4.02 10.70
C TYR A 206 9.89 4.68 11.37
N VAL A 207 8.73 4.62 10.71
CA VAL A 207 7.44 5.07 11.24
C VAL A 207 6.37 4.00 11.06
N GLU A 208 5.66 3.73 12.16
CA GLU A 208 4.50 2.88 12.18
C GLU A 208 3.26 3.73 12.50
N VAL A 209 2.18 3.55 11.73
CA VAL A 209 0.93 4.29 11.89
C VAL A 209 -0.26 3.35 11.92
N ASP A 210 -1.14 3.50 12.91
CA ASP A 210 -2.45 2.85 12.92
C ASP A 210 -3.54 3.81 12.43
N LYS A 211 -4.16 3.50 11.30
CA LYS A 211 -5.22 4.29 10.61
C LYS A 211 -4.80 5.72 10.28
N MET A 212 -4.77 6.59 11.28
CA MET A 212 -4.48 8.01 11.18
C MET A 212 -3.13 8.34 11.83
N MET A 213 -2.39 9.23 11.21
CA MET A 213 -1.12 9.71 11.76
C MET A 213 -1.36 10.54 13.03
N SER A 214 -0.65 10.22 14.11
CA SER A 214 -0.66 11.05 15.33
C SER A 214 0.15 12.33 15.15
N HIS A 215 -0.13 13.37 15.95
CA HIS A 215 0.70 14.58 15.99
C HIS A 215 2.17 14.28 16.30
N SER A 216 2.44 13.29 17.15
CA SER A 216 3.81 12.88 17.47
C SER A 216 4.50 12.27 16.25
N THR A 217 3.82 11.39 15.51
CA THR A 217 4.36 10.79 14.29
C THR A 217 4.62 11.84 13.22
N ARG A 218 3.68 12.78 13.05
CA ARG A 218 3.83 13.92 12.14
C ARG A 218 5.07 14.74 12.46
N ALA A 219 5.22 15.16 13.72
CA ALA A 219 6.36 15.96 14.17
C ALA A 219 7.70 15.23 13.98
N LYS A 220 7.74 13.91 14.16
CA LYS A 220 8.93 13.09 13.90
C LYS A 220 9.34 13.13 12.42
N ILE A 221 8.37 13.00 11.51
CA ILE A 221 8.61 13.05 10.06
C ILE A 221 9.06 14.45 9.67
N GLU A 222 8.35 15.48 10.09
CA GLU A 222 8.69 16.89 9.79
C GLU A 222 10.09 17.24 10.30
N ALA A 223 10.44 16.87 11.54
CA ALA A 223 11.78 17.07 12.07
C ALA A 223 12.85 16.32 11.28
N PHE A 224 12.59 15.06 10.89
CA PHE A 224 13.52 14.29 10.07
C PHE A 224 13.78 14.95 8.72
N LEU A 225 12.72 15.44 8.06
CA LEU A 225 12.83 16.15 6.79
C LEU A 225 13.55 17.49 6.96
N GLU A 226 13.29 18.23 8.03
CA GLU A 226 13.98 19.50 8.30
C GLU A 226 15.48 19.28 8.57
N PHE A 227 15.85 18.33 9.44
CA PHE A 227 17.25 18.11 9.79
C PHE A 227 18.10 17.58 8.65
N ASN A 228 17.52 16.76 7.76
CA ASN A 228 18.27 16.17 6.66
C ASN A 228 18.24 17.00 5.38
N LEU A 229 17.17 17.79 5.16
CA LEU A 229 16.92 18.46 3.87
C LEU A 229 16.74 19.99 3.99
N GLY A 230 16.59 20.53 5.21
CA GLY A 230 16.15 21.91 5.42
C GLY A 230 14.69 22.15 5.00
N TRP A 231 13.91 21.09 4.82
CA TRP A 231 12.52 21.14 4.34
C TRP A 231 11.54 21.47 5.48
N ARG A 232 10.65 22.45 5.25
CA ARG A 232 9.67 22.93 6.25
C ARG A 232 8.22 22.81 5.78
N GLY A 233 7.95 21.90 4.85
CA GLY A 233 6.63 21.72 4.23
C GLY A 233 6.37 22.63 3.04
N LYS A 234 5.28 22.33 2.33
CA LYS A 234 4.73 23.17 1.26
C LYS A 234 4.09 24.39 1.93
N ARG A 235 4.66 25.57 1.74
CA ARG A 235 4.08 26.84 2.18
C ARG A 235 2.91 27.25 1.30
#